data_AF-A0A821AED2-F1
#
_entry.id   AF-A0A821AED2-F1
#
_cell.length_a   1.000
_cell.length_b   1.000
_cell.length_c   1.000
_cell.angle_alpha   90.00
_cell.angle_beta   90.00
_cell.angle_gamma   90.00
#
_symmetry.space_group_name_H-M   'P 1'
#
loop_
_entity.id
_entity.type
_entity.pdbx_description
1 polymer ?
#
loop_
_entity_poly.entity_id
_entity_poly.type
_entity_poly.pdbx_seq_one_letter_code
_entity_poly.pdbx_strand_id
1 'polypeptide(L)'
;MFRINFFIVFSSIIFIFHATGVAARSASLNILQIGSINPGFTAGTCPTSPDGYQYGWHFKFRGTQTSFISISCSFEKAGKITKMVQVPNNQHAYVFTPGPDKLQSASAVVNGVETMFLLSNICTPPTPTSSMNTSKVLTTTTRTTTTQPKSSAKNSAERASGEQASPGKASGEQASRGKASGKQASRGKASGEQASPGKA
;
A
#
# COMPACT_ATOMS: atom_id res chain seq x y z
N MET A 1 -71.77 -26.91 33.47
CA MET A 1 -70.34 -26.97 33.14
C MET A 1 -70.18 -26.55 31.68
N PHE A 2 -70.00 -25.25 31.41
CA PHE A 2 -69.95 -24.68 30.05
C PHE A 2 -68.51 -24.70 29.53
N ARG A 3 -68.24 -25.37 28.42
CA ARG A 3 -66.95 -25.34 27.73
C ARG A 3 -66.99 -24.27 26.64
N ILE A 4 -66.23 -23.20 26.84
CA ILE A 4 -65.98 -22.16 25.84
C ILE A 4 -64.75 -22.60 25.03
N ASN A 5 -64.95 -22.88 23.74
CA ASN A 5 -63.85 -23.16 22.80
C ASN A 5 -63.33 -21.82 22.27
N PHE A 6 -62.11 -21.47 22.69
CA PHE A 6 -61.41 -20.26 22.24
C PHE A 6 -60.64 -20.59 20.94
N PHE A 7 -61.17 -20.19 19.79
CA PHE A 7 -60.45 -20.27 18.51
C PHE A 7 -59.54 -19.04 18.38
N ILE A 8 -58.23 -19.21 18.59
CA ILE A 8 -57.23 -18.19 18.30
C ILE A 8 -56.83 -18.34 16.83
N VAL A 9 -57.26 -17.40 15.99
CA VAL A 9 -56.81 -17.29 14.60
C VAL A 9 -55.49 -16.51 14.60
N PHE A 10 -54.37 -17.22 14.46
CA PHE A 10 -53.07 -16.59 14.22
C PHE A 10 -53.01 -16.08 12.78
N SER A 11 -53.36 -14.81 12.58
CA SER A 11 -53.10 -14.09 11.34
C SER A 11 -51.58 -13.93 11.18
N SER A 12 -50.99 -14.72 10.30
CA SER A 12 -49.57 -14.68 10.00
C SER A 12 -49.27 -13.46 9.12
N ILE A 13 -48.88 -12.34 9.73
CA ILE A 13 -48.31 -11.19 9.02
C ILE A 13 -46.91 -11.59 8.54
N ILE A 14 -46.80 -11.98 7.27
CA ILE A 14 -45.51 -12.19 6.60
C ILE A 14 -44.92 -10.81 6.33
N PHE A 15 -43.96 -10.39 7.17
CA PHE A 15 -43.12 -9.24 6.87
C PHE A 15 -42.12 -9.64 5.77
N ILE A 16 -42.42 -9.27 4.53
CA ILE A 16 -41.47 -9.36 3.42
C ILE A 16 -40.46 -8.22 3.59
N PHE A 17 -39.39 -8.48 4.33
CA PHE A 17 -38.22 -7.60 4.34
C PHE A 17 -37.57 -7.67 2.96
N HIS A 18 -37.81 -6.65 2.14
CA HIS A 18 -37.03 -6.40 0.93
C HIS A 18 -35.65 -5.91 1.33
N ALA A 19 -34.74 -6.83 1.64
CA ALA A 19 -33.33 -6.52 1.75
C ALA A 19 -32.81 -6.24 0.32
N THR A 20 -32.87 -4.98 -0.11
CA THR A 20 -32.19 -4.47 -1.32
C THR A 20 -30.67 -4.38 -1.13
N GLY A 21 -30.09 -5.37 -0.43
CA GLY A 21 -28.65 -5.46 -0.22
C GLY A 21 -27.98 -5.90 -1.51
N VAL A 22 -27.31 -4.98 -2.20
CA VAL A 22 -26.37 -5.35 -3.26
C VAL A 22 -25.31 -6.23 -2.62
N ALA A 23 -25.22 -7.49 -3.06
CA ALA A 23 -24.25 -8.44 -2.53
C ALA A 23 -22.84 -7.88 -2.64
N ALA A 24 -21.98 -8.16 -1.66
CA ALA A 24 -20.58 -7.76 -1.72
C ALA A 24 -19.90 -8.36 -2.97
N ARG A 25 -19.15 -7.54 -3.71
CA ARG A 25 -18.48 -7.94 -4.96
C ARG A 25 -16.98 -7.72 -4.86
N SER A 26 -16.23 -8.35 -5.76
CA SER A 26 -14.81 -8.07 -5.93
C SER A 26 -14.59 -6.99 -6.98
N ALA A 27 -13.68 -6.07 -6.69
CA ALA A 27 -13.15 -5.09 -7.64
C ALA A 27 -11.62 -5.18 -7.68
N SER A 28 -11.01 -4.84 -8.82
CA SER A 28 -9.56 -4.87 -9.00
C SER A 28 -9.00 -3.51 -9.39
N LEU A 29 -7.73 -3.26 -9.08
CA LEU A 29 -7.03 -2.08 -9.56
C LEU A 29 -6.97 -2.08 -11.10
N ASN A 30 -7.08 -0.91 -11.71
CA ASN A 30 -6.76 -0.76 -13.13
C ASN A 30 -5.32 -1.21 -13.41
N ILE A 31 -5.19 -2.21 -14.30
CA ILE A 31 -3.92 -2.86 -14.61
C ILE A 31 -2.83 -1.91 -15.09
N LEU A 32 -3.19 -0.77 -15.70
CA LEU A 32 -2.24 0.24 -16.16
C LEU A 32 -1.54 0.99 -15.02
N GLN A 33 -2.04 0.87 -13.79
CA GLN A 33 -1.47 1.51 -12.60
C GLN A 33 -0.66 0.54 -11.74
N ILE A 34 -0.62 -0.74 -12.10
CA ILE A 34 0.32 -1.69 -11.51
C ILE A 34 1.74 -1.25 -11.84
N GLY A 35 2.61 -1.29 -10.84
CA GLY A 35 3.99 -0.81 -10.91
C GLY A 35 4.16 0.66 -10.57
N SER A 36 3.08 1.38 -10.22
CA SER A 36 3.18 2.75 -9.70
C SER A 36 4.06 2.80 -8.45
N ILE A 37 4.88 3.85 -8.34
CA ILE A 37 5.83 4.04 -7.26
C ILE A 37 5.44 5.24 -6.39
N ASN A 38 5.72 5.15 -5.09
CA ASN A 38 5.61 6.25 -4.13
C ASN A 38 6.98 6.45 -3.46
N PRO A 39 7.66 7.61 -3.63
CA PRO A 39 7.28 8.72 -4.52
C PRO A 39 7.37 8.34 -6.01
N GLY A 40 6.74 9.12 -6.88
CA GLY A 40 6.83 8.99 -8.34
C GLY A 40 5.49 8.79 -9.07
N PHE A 41 4.37 8.98 -8.37
CA PHE A 41 3.04 9.15 -8.93
C PHE A 41 2.51 10.56 -8.61
N THR A 42 1.32 10.92 -9.10
CA THR A 42 0.69 12.22 -8.78
C THR A 42 0.59 12.41 -7.28
N ALA A 43 1.27 13.42 -6.75
CA ALA A 43 1.22 13.77 -5.33
C ALA A 43 -0.12 14.44 -4.97
N GLY A 44 -0.59 14.18 -3.76
CA GLY A 44 -1.80 14.81 -3.19
C GLY A 44 -1.78 14.77 -1.67
N THR A 45 -2.91 15.17 -1.07
CA THR A 45 -3.09 15.16 0.39
C THR A 45 -3.59 13.80 0.86
N CYS A 46 -3.10 13.34 2.01
CA CYS A 46 -3.60 12.14 2.69
C CYS A 46 -4.10 12.49 4.09
N PRO A 47 -5.06 11.71 4.62
CA PRO A 47 -5.37 11.75 6.05
C PRO A 47 -4.16 11.27 6.87
N THR A 48 -4.20 11.53 8.17
CA THR A 48 -3.21 11.01 9.12
C THR A 48 -3.25 9.48 9.14
N SER A 49 -2.08 8.84 8.99
CA SER A 49 -1.98 7.40 9.12
C SER A 49 -2.17 6.95 10.57
N PRO A 50 -2.98 5.91 10.83
CA PRO A 50 -3.14 5.33 12.17
C PRO A 50 -1.83 4.78 12.75
N ASP A 51 -0.88 4.42 11.89
CA ASP A 51 0.40 3.80 12.27
C ASP A 51 1.57 4.80 12.16
N GLY A 52 1.28 6.09 11.96
CA GLY A 52 2.30 7.14 11.82
C GLY A 52 3.10 7.10 10.50
N TYR A 53 2.72 6.22 9.57
CA TYR A 53 3.33 6.14 8.24
C TYR A 53 3.02 7.35 7.38
N GLN A 54 4.01 7.82 6.64
CA GLN A 54 3.92 9.06 5.87
C GLN A 54 3.76 8.83 4.36
N TYR A 55 3.93 7.59 3.90
CA TYR A 55 3.76 7.21 2.49
C TYR A 55 2.36 6.65 2.27
N GLY A 56 1.45 7.50 1.78
CA GLY A 56 0.05 7.16 1.56
C GLY A 56 -0.27 6.84 0.11
N TRP A 57 -1.23 5.96 -0.10
CA TRP A 57 -1.73 5.52 -1.40
C TRP A 57 -3.24 5.67 -1.41
N HIS A 58 -3.77 6.54 -2.28
CA HIS A 58 -5.20 6.85 -2.32
C HIS A 58 -5.88 6.15 -3.50
N PHE A 59 -6.84 5.29 -3.19
CA PHE A 59 -7.66 4.56 -4.14
C PHE A 59 -9.08 5.08 -4.15
N LYS A 60 -9.67 5.17 -5.35
CA LYS A 60 -11.08 5.57 -5.54
C LYS A 60 -11.69 4.91 -6.77
N PHE A 61 -13.02 4.82 -6.76
CA PHE A 61 -13.78 4.48 -7.97
C PHE A 61 -13.92 5.68 -8.90
N ARG A 62 -14.32 5.44 -10.16
CA ARG A 62 -14.63 6.53 -11.09
C ARG A 62 -16.02 7.08 -10.83
N GLY A 63 -16.96 6.19 -10.54
CA GLY A 63 -18.32 6.53 -10.15
C GLY A 63 -18.45 6.82 -8.66
N THR A 64 -19.68 7.15 -8.28
CA THR A 64 -20.10 7.52 -6.92
C THR A 64 -21.07 6.51 -6.31
N GLN A 65 -21.23 5.34 -6.94
CA GLN A 65 -22.20 4.31 -6.52
C GLN A 65 -21.52 3.10 -5.87
N THR A 66 -20.20 3.10 -5.78
CA THR A 66 -19.43 1.99 -5.24
C THR A 66 -18.60 2.44 -4.05
N SER A 67 -18.71 1.69 -2.97
CA SER A 67 -18.01 1.92 -1.72
C SER A 67 -17.08 0.75 -1.42
N PHE A 68 -15.90 1.05 -0.89
CA PHE A 68 -15.00 0.04 -0.37
C PHE A 68 -15.57 -0.55 0.93
N ILE A 69 -15.62 -1.88 1.01
CA ILE A 69 -15.83 -2.63 2.27
C ILE A 69 -14.46 -3.01 2.83
N SER A 70 -13.55 -3.48 1.97
CA SER A 70 -12.16 -3.79 2.32
C SER A 70 -11.27 -3.67 1.09
N ILE A 71 -9.96 -3.55 1.33
CA ILE A 71 -8.94 -3.54 0.28
C ILE A 71 -7.76 -4.41 0.72
N SER A 72 -7.08 -4.99 -0.26
CA SER A 72 -5.84 -5.75 -0.09
C SER A 72 -4.87 -5.29 -1.17
N CYS A 73 -3.83 -4.58 -0.77
CA CYS A 73 -2.76 -4.11 -1.65
C CYS A 73 -1.51 -4.95 -1.41
N SER A 74 -0.83 -5.36 -2.48
CA SER A 74 0.48 -5.97 -2.41
C SER A 74 1.52 -4.98 -2.90
N PHE A 75 2.52 -4.74 -2.09
CA PHE A 75 3.65 -3.87 -2.40
C PHE A 75 4.94 -4.68 -2.45
N GLU A 76 5.94 -4.15 -3.16
CA GLU A 76 7.23 -4.81 -3.35
C GLU A 76 7.99 -4.99 -2.03
N LYS A 77 8.00 -3.96 -1.16
CA LYS A 77 8.79 -3.98 0.09
C LYS A 77 7.92 -4.23 1.33
N ALA A 78 6.77 -3.55 1.42
CA ALA A 78 5.88 -3.66 2.57
C ALA A 78 5.01 -4.94 2.55
N GLY A 79 5.04 -5.69 1.45
CA GLY A 79 4.23 -6.89 1.28
C GLY A 79 2.74 -6.59 1.21
N LYS A 80 1.91 -7.49 1.76
CA LYS A 80 0.45 -7.38 1.71
C LYS A 80 -0.08 -6.49 2.85
N ILE A 81 -0.79 -5.43 2.51
CA ILE A 81 -1.47 -4.54 3.46
C ILE A 81 -2.97 -4.58 3.20
N THR A 82 -3.74 -4.82 4.26
CA THR A 82 -5.22 -4.84 4.23
C THR A 82 -5.87 -3.77 5.09
N LYS A 83 -5.08 -3.01 5.86
CA LYS A 83 -5.57 -1.90 6.68
C LYS A 83 -5.81 -0.69 5.78
N MET A 84 -6.99 -0.09 5.90
CA MET A 84 -7.35 1.11 5.15
C MET A 84 -7.95 2.20 6.06
N VAL A 85 -7.82 3.43 5.61
CA VAL A 85 -8.51 4.60 6.15
C VAL A 85 -9.51 5.09 5.10
N GLN A 86 -10.73 5.41 5.52
CA GLN A 86 -11.80 5.87 4.62
C GLN A 86 -12.23 7.28 4.99
N VAL A 87 -11.73 8.27 4.25
CA VAL A 87 -12.01 9.70 4.46
C VAL A 87 -12.13 10.37 3.10
N PRO A 88 -13.12 11.25 2.85
CA PRO A 88 -14.19 11.68 3.75
C PRO A 88 -15.32 10.64 3.91
N ASN A 89 -15.37 9.64 3.05
CA ASN A 89 -16.40 8.61 3.07
C ASN A 89 -15.82 7.27 2.57
N ASN A 90 -16.68 6.27 2.43
CA ASN A 90 -16.31 4.91 2.04
C ASN A 90 -15.98 4.73 0.54
N GLN A 91 -16.08 5.77 -0.29
CA GLN A 91 -15.64 5.74 -1.71
C GLN A 91 -14.14 6.00 -1.87
N HIS A 92 -13.48 6.39 -0.78
CA HIS A 92 -12.05 6.63 -0.72
C HIS A 92 -11.40 5.58 0.18
N ALA A 93 -10.31 4.99 -0.27
CA ALA A 93 -9.50 4.08 0.52
C ALA A 93 -8.05 4.55 0.51
N TYR A 94 -7.49 4.81 1.69
CA TYR A 94 -6.08 5.13 1.87
C TYR A 94 -5.37 3.95 2.51
N VAL A 95 -4.25 3.55 1.92
CA VAL A 95 -3.34 2.54 2.45
C VAL A 95 -1.98 3.19 2.66
N PHE A 96 -1.28 2.84 3.73
CA PHE A 96 -0.01 3.46 4.07
C PHE A 96 1.12 2.44 4.15
N THR A 97 2.28 2.78 3.57
CA THR A 97 3.51 1.98 3.65
C THR A 97 4.52 2.65 4.59
N PRO A 98 5.39 1.89 5.28
CA PRO A 98 6.41 2.47 6.16
C PRO A 98 7.42 3.37 5.45
N GLY A 99 7.64 3.16 4.15
CA GLY A 99 8.60 3.88 3.34
C GLY A 99 8.21 3.92 1.86
N PRO A 100 9.11 4.40 0.98
CA PRO A 100 8.91 4.37 -0.45
C PRO A 100 8.69 2.96 -0.97
N ASP A 101 7.73 2.75 -1.86
CA ASP A 101 7.35 1.42 -2.34
C ASP A 101 6.78 1.41 -3.76
N LYS A 102 6.59 0.21 -4.30
CA LYS A 102 6.01 -0.06 -5.62
C LYS A 102 4.78 -0.96 -5.48
N LEU A 103 3.66 -0.50 -6.03
CA LEU A 103 2.40 -1.23 -5.99
C LEU A 103 2.42 -2.39 -7.00
N GLN A 104 2.34 -3.63 -6.52
CA GLN A 104 2.36 -4.84 -7.34
C GLN A 104 0.94 -5.28 -7.75
N SER A 105 -0.03 -5.14 -6.84
CA SER A 105 -1.44 -5.43 -7.13
C SER A 105 -2.35 -4.80 -6.07
N ALA A 106 -3.62 -4.61 -6.40
CA ALA A 106 -4.65 -4.36 -5.40
C ALA A 106 -6.00 -4.94 -5.81
N SER A 107 -6.71 -5.48 -4.83
CA SER A 107 -8.08 -6.01 -4.95
C SER A 107 -8.92 -5.51 -3.78
N ALA A 108 -10.22 -5.33 -3.98
CA ALA A 108 -11.14 -4.85 -2.97
C ALA A 108 -12.42 -5.68 -2.93
N VAL A 109 -13.02 -5.76 -1.73
CA VAL A 109 -14.42 -6.13 -1.58
C VAL A 109 -15.23 -4.84 -1.50
N VAL A 110 -16.31 -4.76 -2.26
CA VAL A 110 -17.07 -3.53 -2.46
C VAL A 110 -18.57 -3.73 -2.28
N ASN A 111 -19.25 -2.66 -1.91
CA ASN A 111 -20.69 -2.52 -2.03
C ASN A 111 -20.98 -1.61 -3.22
N GLY A 112 -21.50 -2.16 -4.32
CA GLY A 112 -21.78 -1.41 -5.53
C GLY A 112 -21.59 -2.23 -6.80
N VAL A 113 -21.54 -1.54 -7.93
CA VAL A 113 -21.54 -2.18 -9.27
C VAL A 113 -20.19 -2.14 -9.97
N GLU A 114 -19.28 -1.27 -9.54
CA GLU A 114 -17.98 -1.14 -10.20
C GLU A 114 -17.06 -2.31 -9.84
N THR A 115 -16.44 -2.87 -10.87
CA THR A 115 -15.48 -3.97 -10.76
C THR A 115 -14.02 -3.50 -10.85
N MET A 116 -13.81 -2.19 -11.02
CA MET A 116 -12.49 -1.61 -11.17
C MET A 116 -12.37 -0.28 -10.42
N PHE A 117 -11.26 -0.08 -9.73
CA PHE A 117 -10.89 1.18 -9.09
C PHE A 117 -9.53 1.68 -9.57
N LEU A 118 -9.18 2.90 -9.19
CA LEU A 118 -7.98 3.60 -9.61
C LEU A 118 -7.13 4.01 -8.40
N LEU A 119 -5.81 4.06 -8.61
CA LEU A 119 -4.90 4.89 -7.82
C LEU A 119 -5.10 6.35 -8.24
N SER A 120 -5.61 7.19 -7.34
CA SER A 120 -5.87 8.61 -7.60
C SER A 120 -4.63 9.47 -7.40
N ASN A 121 -3.97 9.28 -6.27
CA ASN A 121 -2.75 10.02 -5.90
C ASN A 121 -1.97 9.24 -4.84
N ILE A 122 -0.74 9.69 -4.63
CA ILE A 122 0.13 9.26 -3.53
C ILE A 122 0.39 10.44 -2.60
N CYS A 123 0.90 10.15 -1.42
CA CYS A 123 1.36 11.16 -0.46
C CYS A 123 2.71 10.73 0.07
N THR A 124 3.56 11.72 0.32
CA THR A 124 4.92 11.57 0.84
C THR A 124 5.06 12.39 2.11
N PRO A 125 6.06 12.09 2.96
CA PRO A 125 6.52 13.03 3.98
C PRO A 125 6.62 14.45 3.43
N PRO A 126 6.27 15.49 4.22
CA PRO A 126 6.75 16.82 3.90
C PRO A 126 8.27 16.74 3.82
N THR A 127 8.84 17.15 2.69
CA THR A 127 10.30 17.28 2.57
C THR A 127 10.75 18.17 3.71
N PRO A 128 11.66 17.73 4.60
CA PRO A 128 12.15 18.61 5.64
C PRO A 128 12.78 19.80 4.93
N THR A 129 12.18 20.97 5.07
CA THR A 129 12.77 22.22 4.61
C THR A 129 14.08 22.35 5.37
N SER A 130 15.19 22.06 4.69
CA SER A 130 16.52 22.31 5.23
C SER A 130 16.69 23.83 5.31
N SER A 131 16.21 24.41 6.40
CA SER A 131 16.61 25.74 6.82
C SER A 131 18.05 25.60 7.34
N MET A 132 19.01 25.64 6.41
CA MET A 132 20.40 25.92 6.78
C MET A 132 20.46 27.39 7.19
N ASN A 133 20.18 27.66 8.46
CA ASN A 133 20.75 28.82 9.12
C ASN A 133 21.13 28.42 10.54
N THR A 134 22.30 27.79 10.65
CA THR A 134 23.01 27.67 11.92
C THR A 134 24.48 27.96 11.62
N SER A 135 24.86 29.22 11.82
CA SER A 135 26.26 29.59 12.06
C SER A 135 26.78 28.72 13.19
N LYS A 136 27.64 27.75 12.87
CA LYS A 136 28.48 27.08 13.85
C LYS A 136 29.45 28.13 14.40
N VAL A 137 29.16 28.63 15.59
CA VAL A 137 30.18 29.20 16.47
C VAL A 137 31.13 28.06 16.84
N LEU A 138 32.39 28.24 16.45
CA LEU A 138 33.49 27.34 16.75
C LEU A 138 33.90 27.56 18.22
N THR A 139 33.45 26.70 19.13
CA THR A 139 33.98 26.69 20.50
C THR A 139 35.14 25.71 20.58
N THR A 140 36.34 26.26 20.44
CA THR A 140 37.61 25.62 20.77
C THR A 140 37.64 25.34 22.28
N THR A 141 37.78 24.07 22.68
CA THR A 141 38.11 23.72 24.08
C THR A 141 39.42 22.97 24.12
N THR A 142 40.36 23.59 24.83
CA THR A 142 41.78 23.29 24.96
C THR A 142 42.04 22.04 25.80
N ARG A 143 43.03 21.24 25.37
CA ARG A 143 43.66 20.14 26.12
C ARG A 143 44.34 20.65 27.39
N THR A 144 44.18 19.92 28.50
CA THR A 144 45.13 19.93 29.62
C THR A 144 45.58 18.51 29.90
N THR A 145 46.90 18.30 29.99
CA THR A 145 47.56 17.01 30.22
C THR A 145 48.39 17.11 31.52
N THR A 146 48.58 15.95 32.18
CA THR A 146 49.60 15.61 33.22
C THR A 146 49.28 16.09 34.67
N THR A 147 49.45 15.34 35.77
CA THR A 147 50.38 14.24 36.13
C THR A 147 49.89 13.44 37.36
N GLN A 148 50.26 12.16 37.44
CA GLN A 148 50.09 11.15 38.51
C GLN A 148 51.07 11.37 39.70
N PRO A 149 50.86 10.77 40.92
CA PRO A 149 51.45 9.46 41.30
C PRO A 149 50.54 8.57 42.22
N LYS A 150 50.36 7.26 41.95
CA LYS A 150 51.04 6.03 42.50
C LYS A 150 50.78 5.75 44.00
N SER A 151 49.95 4.75 44.35
CA SER A 151 50.29 3.35 44.74
C SER A 151 49.00 2.73 45.34
N SER A 152 48.64 1.44 45.32
CA SER A 152 49.37 0.17 45.38
C SER A 152 48.56 -0.98 44.76
N ALA A 153 49.29 -2.00 44.31
CA ALA A 153 48.85 -3.20 43.59
C ALA A 153 48.11 -4.25 44.44
N LYS A 154 47.39 -5.20 43.79
CA LYS A 154 47.75 -6.65 43.74
C LYS A 154 46.70 -7.50 42.96
N ASN A 155 47.16 -8.09 41.85
CA ASN A 155 46.89 -9.42 41.21
C ASN A 155 45.44 -9.94 41.06
N SER A 156 45.00 -10.66 40.01
CA SER A 156 45.69 -11.55 39.07
C SER A 156 44.76 -11.95 37.89
N ALA A 157 45.36 -12.21 36.71
CA ALA A 157 44.98 -13.16 35.64
C ALA A 157 43.63 -13.00 34.90
N GLU A 158 43.55 -12.78 33.57
CA GLU A 158 44.02 -13.64 32.43
C GLU A 158 43.21 -14.96 32.37
N ARG A 159 42.47 -15.39 31.34
CA ARG A 159 42.54 -15.39 29.85
C ARG A 159 41.12 -15.75 29.34
N ALA A 160 40.60 -15.14 28.27
CA ALA A 160 40.63 -15.55 26.86
C ALA A 160 39.80 -16.78 26.43
N SER A 161 39.20 -16.60 25.25
CA SER A 161 38.88 -17.59 24.21
C SER A 161 37.51 -18.26 24.26
N GLY A 162 36.79 -18.09 23.14
CA GLY A 162 35.52 -18.72 22.83
C GLY A 162 35.12 -18.43 21.38
N GLU A 163 36.05 -18.62 20.45
CA GLU A 163 35.78 -18.80 19.02
C GLU A 163 34.97 -20.09 18.87
N GLN A 164 33.76 -20.02 18.31
CA GLN A 164 33.07 -21.21 17.84
C GLN A 164 32.44 -20.95 16.47
N ALA A 165 33.16 -21.42 15.45
CA ALA A 165 32.70 -21.57 14.08
C ALA A 165 32.08 -22.95 13.85
N SER A 166 31.31 -23.03 12.75
CA SER A 166 30.95 -24.21 11.91
C SER A 166 29.48 -24.64 11.95
N PRO A 167 28.96 -25.35 10.92
CA PRO A 167 29.28 -25.30 9.49
C PRO A 167 28.03 -25.36 8.56
N GLY A 168 28.23 -25.02 7.27
CA GLY A 168 27.64 -25.75 6.14
C GLY A 168 26.31 -25.24 5.56
N LYS A 169 26.34 -24.80 4.29
CA LYS A 169 26.08 -25.65 3.12
C LYS A 169 26.15 -24.84 1.83
N ALA A 170 27.00 -25.31 0.92
CA ALA A 170 26.91 -25.04 -0.51
C ALA A 170 25.82 -25.93 -1.13
N SER A 171 25.05 -25.38 -2.07
CA SER A 171 24.25 -26.06 -3.13
C SER A 171 23.29 -25.00 -3.68
N GLY A 172 23.18 -24.70 -4.97
CA GLY A 172 23.78 -25.27 -6.15
C GLY A 172 23.45 -24.33 -7.32
N GLU A 173 24.34 -24.36 -8.29
CA GLU A 173 24.25 -23.74 -9.58
C GLU A 173 22.99 -24.20 -10.34
N GLN A 174 22.23 -23.26 -10.91
CA GLN A 174 21.32 -23.60 -12.01
C GLN A 174 21.32 -22.50 -13.08
N ALA A 175 22.20 -22.71 -14.05
CA ALA A 175 22.11 -22.12 -15.39
C ALA A 175 21.10 -22.91 -16.25
N SER A 176 20.25 -22.18 -16.99
CA SER A 176 19.55 -22.58 -18.23
C SER A 176 18.24 -21.78 -18.33
N ARG A 177 17.82 -21.17 -19.43
CA ARG A 177 18.17 -21.27 -20.85
C ARG A 177 17.74 -19.95 -21.50
N GLY A 178 18.53 -19.46 -22.45
CA GLY A 178 18.08 -18.42 -23.36
C GLY A 178 16.90 -18.89 -24.21
N LYS A 179 15.99 -17.96 -24.51
CA LYS A 179 15.17 -18.03 -25.71
C LYS A 179 15.02 -16.63 -26.30
N ALA A 180 15.82 -16.39 -27.32
CA ALA A 180 15.54 -15.37 -28.33
C ALA A 180 14.51 -15.92 -29.35
N SER A 181 13.97 -15.00 -30.15
CA SER A 181 13.07 -15.17 -31.31
C SER A 181 11.58 -15.14 -30.97
N GLY A 182 10.74 -14.30 -31.57
CA GLY A 182 10.87 -13.73 -32.91
C GLY A 182 10.23 -12.34 -33.07
N LYS A 183 10.80 -11.61 -34.03
CA LYS A 183 10.19 -10.47 -34.69
C LYS A 183 8.83 -10.89 -35.28
N GLN A 184 7.80 -10.06 -35.12
CA GLN A 184 6.73 -10.03 -36.11
C GLN A 184 6.55 -8.60 -36.60
N ALA A 185 6.88 -8.42 -37.87
CA ALA A 185 6.70 -7.19 -38.62
C ALA A 185 5.25 -7.02 -39.09
N SER A 186 4.88 -5.75 -39.19
CA SER A 186 4.04 -5.09 -40.21
C SER A 186 2.90 -5.90 -40.85
N ARG A 187 1.67 -5.41 -40.64
CA ARG A 187 0.70 -5.27 -41.73
C ARG A 187 0.09 -3.88 -41.68
N GLY A 188 0.52 -3.04 -42.63
CA GLY A 188 -0.20 -1.84 -43.00
C GLY A 188 -1.57 -2.19 -43.58
N LYS A 189 -2.56 -1.35 -43.28
CA LYS A 189 -3.74 -1.18 -44.12
C LYS A 189 -3.93 0.31 -44.35
N ALA A 190 -3.65 0.70 -45.58
CA ALA A 190 -4.18 1.91 -46.20
C ALA A 190 -5.62 1.67 -46.69
N SER A 191 -6.25 2.76 -47.10
CA SER A 191 -7.54 2.90 -47.80
C SER A 191 -8.75 3.05 -46.85
N GLY A 192 -9.56 4.11 -46.92
CA GLY A 192 -9.80 4.98 -48.06
C GLY A 192 -10.28 6.38 -47.69
N GLU A 193 -9.94 7.25 -48.62
CA GLU A 193 -10.41 8.59 -48.91
C GLU A 193 -11.94 8.70 -48.91
N GLN A 194 -12.49 9.75 -48.29
CA GLN A 194 -13.71 10.36 -48.79
C GLN A 194 -13.71 11.87 -48.49
N ALA A 195 -13.52 12.66 -49.53
CA ALA A 195 -13.71 14.11 -49.54
C ALA A 195 -15.17 14.46 -49.85
N SER A 196 -15.74 15.40 -49.06
CA SER A 196 -16.61 16.57 -49.35
C SER A 196 -17.79 16.48 -50.36
N PRO A 197 -18.78 17.42 -50.36
CA PRO A 197 -18.81 18.79 -49.80
C PRO A 197 -20.04 19.05 -48.88
N GLY A 198 -20.07 20.06 -48.00
CA GLY A 198 -20.08 21.49 -48.34
C GLY A 198 -21.44 21.89 -48.92
N LYS A 199 -22.36 22.35 -48.07
CA LYS A 199 -23.55 23.08 -48.52
C LYS A 199 -23.80 24.29 -47.62
N ALA A 200 -23.97 25.42 -48.30
CA ALA A 200 -24.32 26.73 -47.79
C ALA A 200 -25.64 26.74 -46.99
#